data_AF-A0A829Y8T6-F1
#
_entry.id   AF-A0A829Y8T6-F1
#
_cell.length_a   1.000
_cell.length_b   1.000
_cell.length_c   1.000
_cell.angle_alpha   90.00
_cell.angle_beta   90.00
_cell.angle_gamma   90.00
#
_symmetry.space_group_name_H-M   'P 1'
#
loop_
_entity.id
_entity.type
_entity.pdbx_description
1 polymer ?
#
loop_
_entity_poly.entity_id
_entity_poly.type
_entity_poly.pdbx_seq_one_letter_code
_entity_poly.pdbx_strand_id
1 'polypeptide(L)'
;MIERCQPLWGSAVCSARTLLVALCIVTTTIEPSHAQDQNWSLEVSGELRERFESANNPVFGLSAPVQNDYLLHRASVSGELRRGDDFRAVAKIVSGLTSSWSGSPPPTQEDSLDALEAYVDQSLSLARGQLALRIGRQEMALGAARLVSVRESPNVRRAFDGVSASWTDGEQQRATAFFLRPVWPEEGIFDDRSSQAERFWGLYATWLPSPERLGIDTYYLGLDRANAVFAQGLARELRHTIGARAFGMRAGWDWNIEAAWQWGSFGAANIRAWTVSIDAGFEFAALPFTPRVGLKADAISGDRNPHDRELGTFNPLFPKLPYFSEANLATPANLLDIQPSLSLSLTDRLSATLSWNRLWKHENADAFYAPLLTPVTGTSRSRSRDIGSQTSMLVSWQATRQLDLGATYVAFEPHNVIRQADGRAGSFLAAWIRWTF
;
A
#
# COMPACT_ATOMS: atom_id res chain seq x y z
N MET A 1 24.61 -44.56 45.20
CA MET A 1 23.44 -43.82 45.71
C MET A 1 23.50 -42.44 45.08
N ILE A 2 23.22 -42.27 43.78
CA ILE A 2 21.90 -42.04 43.17
C ILE A 2 20.91 -41.38 44.13
N GLU A 3 20.85 -40.04 44.09
CA GLU A 3 19.60 -39.31 44.21
C GLU A 3 19.67 -38.05 43.32
N ARG A 4 18.63 -37.88 42.52
CA ARG A 4 18.45 -36.88 41.47
C ARG A 4 17.93 -35.58 42.08
N CYS A 5 18.52 -34.45 41.72
CA CYS A 5 17.83 -33.16 41.70
C CYS A 5 17.78 -32.65 40.26
N GLN A 6 16.58 -32.49 39.73
CA GLN A 6 16.33 -31.69 38.52
C GLN A 6 16.47 -30.20 38.85
N PRO A 7 16.91 -29.39 37.88
CA PRO A 7 16.34 -28.06 37.71
C PRO A 7 15.59 -27.99 36.37
N LEU A 8 14.32 -27.60 36.48
CA LEU A 8 13.54 -26.96 35.44
C LEU A 8 14.26 -25.67 34.97
N TRP A 9 13.98 -25.25 33.74
CA TRP A 9 14.45 -24.02 33.06
C TRP A 9 15.80 -24.13 32.30
N GLY A 10 15.77 -24.80 31.16
CA GLY A 10 16.55 -24.44 29.97
C GLY A 10 15.53 -24.29 28.82
N SER A 11 15.58 -23.34 27.90
CA SER A 11 16.69 -22.58 27.36
C SER A 11 16.09 -21.39 26.58
N ALA A 12 16.20 -20.16 27.10
CA ALA A 12 15.78 -18.94 26.42
C ALA A 12 16.90 -17.89 26.39
N VAL A 13 18.15 -18.34 26.38
CA VAL A 13 19.34 -17.48 26.36
C VAL A 13 20.30 -18.00 25.30
N CYS A 14 19.86 -18.01 24.04
CA CYS A 14 20.75 -18.16 22.87
C CYS A 14 20.03 -17.81 21.57
N SER A 15 19.52 -16.57 21.44
CA SER A 15 19.19 -16.00 20.13
C SER A 15 19.36 -14.48 20.04
N ALA A 16 19.61 -13.79 21.16
CA ALA A 16 19.78 -12.33 21.19
C ALA A 16 21.20 -11.83 20.82
N ARG A 17 22.08 -12.68 20.26
CA ARG A 17 23.49 -12.32 19.98
C ARG A 17 23.85 -12.10 18.51
N THR A 18 22.89 -12.19 17.58
CA THR A 18 23.16 -11.97 16.15
C THR A 18 22.57 -10.68 15.58
N LEU A 19 21.74 -9.94 16.34
CA LEU A 19 21.13 -8.68 15.87
C LEU A 19 21.88 -7.40 16.28
N LEU A 20 23.05 -7.51 16.93
CA LEU A 20 23.74 -6.37 17.55
C LEU A 20 25.14 -6.08 16.98
N VAL A 21 25.51 -6.65 15.82
CA VAL A 21 26.86 -6.52 15.23
C VAL A 21 26.91 -5.77 13.89
N ALA A 22 25.81 -5.21 13.40
CA ALA A 22 25.82 -4.30 12.24
C ALA A 22 25.34 -2.87 12.55
N LEU A 23 25.33 -2.47 13.83
CA LEU A 23 24.99 -1.11 14.26
C LEU A 23 26.23 -0.32 14.67
N CYS A 24 27.16 -0.21 13.73
CA CYS A 24 28.17 0.86 13.70
C CYS A 24 28.09 1.48 12.30
N ILE A 25 26.95 2.11 11.99
CA ILE A 25 26.97 3.16 10.98
C ILE A 25 27.65 4.32 11.69
N VAL A 26 28.94 4.43 11.41
CA VAL A 26 29.69 5.65 11.62
C VAL A 26 28.84 6.76 11.02
N THR A 27 28.27 7.64 11.85
CA THR A 27 27.90 8.98 11.41
C THR A 27 29.20 9.72 11.13
N THR A 28 29.92 9.26 10.12
CA THR A 28 30.80 10.11 9.34
C THR A 28 29.83 10.85 8.46
N THR A 29 29.43 12.04 8.90
CA THR A 29 29.60 13.18 7.99
C THR A 29 30.99 13.00 7.41
N ILE A 30 31.07 12.46 6.20
CA ILE A 30 32.28 12.58 5.40
C ILE A 30 32.37 14.08 5.19
N GLU A 31 33.13 14.75 6.06
CA GLU A 31 33.63 16.08 5.76
C GLU A 31 34.24 15.97 4.36
N PRO A 32 33.84 16.82 3.40
CA PRO A 32 34.35 16.72 2.05
C PRO A 32 35.87 16.84 2.13
N SER A 33 36.56 15.72 1.87
CA SER A 33 37.97 15.79 1.57
C SER A 33 38.07 16.67 0.32
N HIS A 34 38.65 17.84 0.52
CA HIS A 34 38.84 18.85 -0.50
C HIS A 34 39.64 18.29 -1.69
N ALA A 35 38.94 17.65 -2.61
CA ALA A 35 39.26 17.61 -4.02
C ALA A 35 38.17 18.46 -4.69
N GLN A 36 38.53 19.67 -5.12
CA GLN A 36 37.64 20.58 -5.84
C GLN A 36 37.23 19.97 -7.20
N ASP A 37 36.20 19.13 -7.19
CA ASP A 37 35.32 18.89 -8.34
C ASP A 37 33.88 19.19 -7.87
N GLN A 38 33.51 20.47 -7.92
CA GLN A 38 32.45 21.13 -7.14
C GLN A 38 30.98 20.73 -7.42
N ASN A 39 30.69 19.55 -7.97
CA ASN A 39 29.31 19.24 -8.38
C ASN A 39 28.71 17.97 -7.80
N TRP A 40 29.42 17.14 -7.04
CA TRP A 40 28.89 15.88 -6.53
C TRP A 40 28.55 15.93 -5.03
N SER A 41 27.40 15.38 -4.65
CA SER A 41 27.04 15.14 -3.24
C SER A 41 26.52 13.72 -3.04
N LEU A 42 26.82 13.13 -1.89
CA LEU A 42 26.32 11.83 -1.46
C LEU A 42 25.54 11.98 -0.16
N GLU A 43 24.29 11.55 -0.17
CA GLU A 43 23.44 11.44 1.02
C GLU A 43 23.20 9.97 1.34
N VAL A 44 23.27 9.61 2.61
CA VAL A 44 22.95 8.27 3.10
C VAL A 44 21.85 8.39 4.13
N SER A 45 20.81 7.59 3.98
CA SER A 45 19.71 7.53 4.95
C SER A 45 19.27 6.09 5.20
N GLY A 46 18.56 5.85 6.30
CA GLY A 46 18.04 4.54 6.63
C GLY A 46 16.70 4.53 7.34
N GLU A 47 16.09 3.36 7.37
CA GLU A 47 14.86 3.06 8.11
C GLU A 47 15.04 1.76 8.88
N LEU A 48 14.70 1.75 10.16
CA LEU A 48 14.42 0.54 10.93
C LEU A 48 12.95 0.55 11.34
N ARG A 49 12.25 -0.54 11.11
CA ARG A 49 10.85 -0.70 11.51
C ARG A 49 10.64 -2.04 12.19
N GLU A 50 10.05 -1.96 13.37
CA GLU A 50 9.54 -3.11 14.10
C GLU A 50 8.02 -3.01 14.12
N ARG A 51 7.34 -4.10 13.76
CA ARG A 51 5.88 -4.15 13.73
C ARG A 51 5.37 -5.48 14.25
N PHE A 52 4.54 -5.41 15.29
CA PHE A 52 3.77 -6.54 15.79
C PHE A 52 2.41 -6.56 15.09
N GLU A 53 1.97 -7.74 14.67
CA GLU A 53 0.60 -7.99 14.21
C GLU A 53 0.03 -9.21 14.92
N SER A 54 -1.24 -9.11 15.30
CA SER A 54 -2.04 -10.20 15.84
C SER A 54 -3.38 -10.19 15.12
N ALA A 55 -3.68 -11.29 14.43
CA ALA A 55 -4.92 -11.48 13.70
C ALA A 55 -5.67 -12.69 14.26
N ASN A 56 -6.94 -12.49 14.61
CA ASN A 56 -7.89 -13.54 14.95
C ASN A 56 -9.00 -13.57 13.90
N ASN A 57 -9.17 -14.72 13.25
CA ASN A 57 -10.02 -14.93 12.07
C ASN A 57 -9.71 -13.95 10.93
N PRO A 58 -8.47 -13.90 10.40
CA PRO A 58 -8.13 -13.01 9.29
C PRO A 58 -9.07 -13.18 8.09
N VAL A 59 -9.37 -12.09 7.39
CA VAL A 59 -10.31 -12.07 6.25
C VAL A 59 -11.67 -12.66 6.65
N PHE A 60 -12.25 -12.20 7.77
CA PHE A 60 -13.49 -12.75 8.33
C PHE A 60 -13.45 -14.28 8.56
N GLY A 61 -12.31 -14.83 8.96
CA GLY A 61 -12.12 -16.27 9.19
C GLY A 61 -12.06 -17.11 7.91
N LEU A 62 -12.00 -16.48 6.74
CA LEU A 62 -11.86 -17.16 5.45
C LEU A 62 -10.40 -17.45 5.07
N SER A 63 -9.45 -16.86 5.81
CA SER A 63 -8.02 -17.14 5.65
C SER A 63 -7.50 -17.98 6.81
N ALA A 64 -6.57 -18.88 6.52
CA ALA A 64 -5.79 -19.59 7.51
C ALA A 64 -4.47 -18.83 7.81
N PRO A 65 -3.88 -19.03 9.00
CA PRO A 65 -4.45 -19.73 10.15
C PRO A 65 -5.53 -18.89 10.88
N VAL A 66 -6.30 -19.54 11.76
CA VAL A 66 -7.34 -18.87 12.58
C VAL A 66 -6.75 -17.78 13.48
N GLN A 67 -5.57 -18.01 14.03
CA GLN A 67 -4.82 -17.03 14.80
C GLN A 67 -3.41 -16.94 14.24
N ASN A 68 -2.94 -15.71 13.99
CA ASN A 68 -1.58 -15.45 13.53
C ASN A 68 -1.02 -14.24 14.27
N ASP A 69 -0.01 -14.48 15.10
CA ASP A 69 0.67 -13.47 15.90
C ASP A 69 2.15 -13.48 15.53
N TYR A 70 2.64 -12.38 14.97
CA TYR A 70 4.01 -12.32 14.45
C TYR A 70 4.62 -10.93 14.59
N LEU A 71 5.94 -10.91 14.52
CA LEU A 71 6.74 -9.70 14.42
C LEU A 71 7.31 -9.59 13.02
N LEU A 72 7.32 -8.37 12.51
CA LEU A 72 7.90 -7.97 11.25
C LEU A 72 9.05 -7.01 11.53
N HIS A 73 10.23 -7.40 11.07
CA HIS A 73 11.45 -6.60 11.14
C HIS A 73 11.76 -6.10 9.73
N ARG A 74 11.91 -4.79 9.56
CA ARG A 74 12.40 -4.20 8.31
C ARG A 74 13.57 -3.30 8.60
N ALA A 75 14.65 -3.50 7.86
CA ALA A 75 15.77 -2.56 7.79
C ALA A 75 15.99 -2.13 6.34
N SER A 76 16.24 -0.85 6.10
CA SER A 76 16.69 -0.39 4.79
C SER A 76 17.75 0.69 4.92
N VAL A 77 18.65 0.72 3.95
CA VAL A 77 19.68 1.75 3.80
C VAL A 77 19.66 2.21 2.36
N SER A 78 19.71 3.51 2.16
CA SER A 78 19.77 4.13 0.85
C SER A 78 20.96 5.07 0.73
N GLY A 79 21.58 5.06 -0.44
CA GLY A 79 22.57 6.03 -0.87
C GLY A 79 22.05 6.80 -2.07
N GLU A 80 22.17 8.12 -2.02
CA GLU A 80 21.74 9.03 -3.06
C GLU A 80 22.92 9.89 -3.50
N LEU A 81 23.37 9.69 -4.73
CA LEU A 81 24.45 10.46 -5.36
C LEU A 81 23.82 11.50 -6.29
N ARG A 82 24.08 12.78 -6.07
CA ARG A 82 23.64 13.86 -6.95
C ARG A 82 24.81 14.51 -7.64
N ARG A 83 24.57 14.99 -8.87
CA ARG A 83 25.41 15.98 -9.53
C ARG A 83 24.56 17.18 -9.93
N GLY A 84 24.80 18.33 -9.30
CA GLY A 84 23.97 19.53 -9.49
C GLY A 84 22.47 19.24 -9.39
N ASP A 85 21.68 19.86 -10.27
CA ASP A 85 20.23 19.63 -10.39
C ASP A 85 19.87 18.69 -11.56
N ASP A 86 20.87 18.24 -12.32
CA ASP A 86 20.67 17.53 -13.58
C ASP A 86 20.77 16.01 -13.44
N PHE A 87 21.47 15.49 -12.44
CA PHE A 87 21.69 14.05 -12.29
C PHE A 87 21.50 13.59 -10.85
N ARG A 88 20.84 12.44 -10.70
CA ARG A 88 20.65 11.76 -9.41
C ARG A 88 20.67 10.25 -9.61
N ALA A 89 21.45 9.54 -8.82
CA ALA A 89 21.48 8.07 -8.78
C ALA A 89 21.13 7.61 -7.37
N VAL A 90 20.24 6.63 -7.26
CA VAL A 90 19.77 6.09 -5.99
C VAL A 90 19.95 4.58 -5.96
N ALA A 91 20.48 4.07 -4.86
CA ALA A 91 20.48 2.67 -4.52
C ALA A 91 19.94 2.49 -3.11
N LYS A 92 18.92 1.65 -2.94
CA LYS A 92 18.32 1.31 -1.66
C LYS A 92 18.23 -0.19 -1.54
N ILE A 93 18.82 -0.71 -0.47
CA ILE A 93 18.70 -2.12 -0.09
C ILE A 93 17.73 -2.24 1.08
N VAL A 94 17.00 -3.35 1.13
CA VAL A 94 16.03 -3.67 2.17
C VAL A 94 16.23 -5.11 2.63
N SER A 95 16.02 -5.34 3.92
CA SER A 95 15.89 -6.65 4.53
C SER A 95 14.56 -6.70 5.26
N GLY A 96 13.78 -7.75 5.00
CA GLY A 96 12.50 -8.02 5.64
C GLY A 96 12.54 -9.38 6.31
N LEU A 97 12.39 -9.44 7.62
CA LEU A 97 12.41 -10.70 8.38
C LEU A 97 11.15 -10.83 9.22
N THR A 98 10.77 -12.06 9.52
CA THR A 98 9.66 -12.36 10.42
C THR A 98 10.12 -13.13 11.65
N SER A 99 9.42 -12.94 12.76
CA SER A 99 9.52 -13.81 13.93
C SER A 99 8.15 -14.32 14.33
N SER A 100 8.09 -15.58 14.76
CA SER A 100 6.86 -16.24 15.23
C SER A 100 5.75 -16.41 14.18
N TRP A 101 6.06 -16.23 12.90
CA TRP A 101 5.10 -16.49 11.82
C TRP A 101 4.63 -17.95 11.83
N SER A 102 3.32 -18.16 11.70
CA SER A 102 2.76 -19.50 11.63
C SER A 102 2.86 -20.07 10.20
N GLY A 103 3.63 -21.15 10.03
CA GLY A 103 3.88 -21.74 8.72
C GLY A 103 5.00 -21.03 7.96
N SER A 104 4.88 -20.93 6.64
CA SER A 104 5.85 -20.21 5.80
C SER A 104 5.35 -18.78 5.53
N PRO A 105 6.14 -17.75 5.87
CA PRO A 105 5.83 -16.38 5.49
C PRO A 105 5.93 -16.21 3.97
N PRO A 106 5.09 -15.36 3.35
CA PRO A 106 5.25 -15.05 1.95
C PRO A 106 6.48 -14.13 1.74
N PRO A 107 7.07 -14.10 0.52
CA PRO A 107 8.24 -13.25 0.23
C PRO A 107 8.04 -11.76 0.47
N THR A 108 6.79 -11.28 0.44
CA THR A 108 6.46 -9.88 0.81
C THR A 108 6.70 -9.56 2.30
N GLN A 109 6.88 -10.58 3.13
CA GLN A 109 7.14 -10.47 4.57
C GLN A 109 8.54 -10.96 4.94
N GLU A 110 9.06 -11.98 4.24
CA GLU A 110 10.40 -12.52 4.45
C GLU A 110 11.21 -12.52 3.16
N ASP A 111 12.21 -11.65 3.11
CA ASP A 111 13.18 -11.47 2.03
C ASP A 111 14.48 -11.01 2.69
N SER A 112 15.51 -11.84 2.59
CA SER A 112 16.70 -11.69 3.43
C SER A 112 17.43 -10.38 3.13
N LEU A 113 17.66 -10.05 1.86
CA LEU A 113 18.31 -8.81 1.45
C LEU A 113 18.18 -8.59 -0.08
N ASP A 114 17.47 -7.55 -0.50
CA ASP A 114 17.35 -7.19 -1.92
C ASP A 114 17.46 -5.68 -2.17
N ALA A 115 17.63 -5.30 -3.43
CA ALA A 115 17.57 -3.93 -3.91
C ALA A 115 16.10 -3.51 -4.11
N LEU A 116 15.60 -2.64 -3.24
CA LEU A 116 14.26 -2.05 -3.35
C LEU A 116 14.21 -0.93 -4.40
N GLU A 117 15.27 -0.13 -4.49
CA GLU A 117 15.44 0.91 -5.51
C GLU A 117 16.86 0.88 -6.06
N ALA A 118 16.98 1.04 -7.38
CA ALA A 118 18.24 1.13 -8.10
C ALA A 118 17.97 1.84 -9.42
N TYR A 119 18.11 3.17 -9.44
CA TYR A 119 17.77 3.97 -10.61
C TYR A 119 18.66 5.20 -10.79
N VAL A 120 18.62 5.73 -12.01
CA VAL A 120 19.22 7.01 -12.38
C VAL A 120 18.13 7.94 -12.91
N ASP A 121 18.15 9.18 -12.44
CA ASP A 121 17.40 10.32 -12.94
C ASP A 121 18.35 11.24 -13.71
N GLN A 122 17.95 11.62 -14.92
CA GLN A 122 18.56 12.71 -15.68
C GLN A 122 17.51 13.79 -15.96
N SER A 123 17.76 14.99 -15.48
CA SER A 123 16.93 16.17 -15.67
C SER A 123 17.46 17.07 -16.78
N LEU A 124 16.54 17.66 -17.52
CA LEU A 124 16.77 18.61 -18.60
C LEU A 124 15.85 19.81 -18.38
N SER A 125 16.44 20.99 -18.23
CA SER A 125 15.69 22.24 -18.18
C SER A 125 15.20 22.58 -19.59
N LEU A 126 13.89 22.76 -19.74
CA LEU A 126 13.27 23.17 -21.00
C LEU A 126 12.95 24.67 -20.96
N ALA A 127 12.54 25.24 -22.09
CA ALA A 127 12.06 26.63 -22.13
C ALA A 127 10.82 26.85 -21.23
N ARG A 128 10.05 25.78 -20.98
CA ARG A 128 8.95 25.73 -20.01
C ARG A 128 9.03 24.44 -19.20
N GLY A 129 9.33 24.59 -17.91
CA GLY A 129 9.43 23.47 -16.99
C GLY A 129 10.73 22.67 -17.10
N GLN A 130 10.76 21.56 -16.38
CA GLN A 130 11.87 20.61 -16.31
C GLN A 130 11.35 19.22 -16.72
N LEU A 131 12.16 18.48 -17.47
CA LEU A 131 11.89 17.07 -17.80
C LEU A 131 12.92 16.19 -17.09
N ALA A 132 12.47 15.24 -16.28
CA ALA A 132 13.30 14.24 -15.63
C ALA A 132 13.00 12.85 -16.19
N LEU A 133 14.02 12.17 -16.72
CA LEU A 133 13.96 10.78 -17.17
C LEU A 133 14.56 9.87 -16.09
N ARG A 134 13.77 8.93 -15.60
CA ARG A 134 14.17 7.88 -14.66
C ARG A 134 14.28 6.54 -15.36
N ILE A 135 15.37 5.83 -15.12
CA ILE A 135 15.60 4.46 -15.61
C ILE A 135 16.07 3.59 -14.46
N GLY A 136 15.41 2.45 -14.24
CA GLY A 136 15.80 1.46 -13.26
C GLY A 136 14.66 0.98 -12.36
N ARG A 137 15.03 0.29 -11.29
CA ARG A 137 14.12 -0.21 -10.26
C ARG A 137 13.70 0.93 -9.35
N GLN A 138 12.40 1.17 -9.22
CA GLN A 138 11.84 2.32 -8.51
C GLN A 138 10.54 1.96 -7.78
N GLU A 139 10.28 2.62 -6.65
CA GLU A 139 8.96 2.62 -6.06
C GLU A 139 8.04 3.61 -6.82
N MET A 140 6.73 3.36 -6.84
CA MET A 140 5.77 4.28 -7.45
C MET A 140 4.49 4.36 -6.61
N ALA A 141 4.05 5.59 -6.36
CA ALA A 141 2.72 5.91 -5.84
C ALA A 141 2.11 7.03 -6.67
N LEU A 142 0.81 6.94 -6.95
CA LEU A 142 0.06 7.94 -7.70
C LEU A 142 -1.15 8.42 -6.89
N GLY A 143 -1.43 9.72 -6.95
CA GLY A 143 -2.60 10.33 -6.33
C GLY A 143 -2.79 9.98 -4.86
N ALA A 144 -3.98 9.50 -4.51
CA ALA A 144 -4.33 9.06 -3.14
C ALA A 144 -3.77 7.67 -2.77
N ALA A 145 -2.89 7.10 -3.61
CA ALA A 145 -2.40 5.73 -3.51
C ALA A 145 -3.51 4.65 -3.50
N ARG A 146 -4.67 4.98 -4.13
CA ARG A 146 -5.80 4.06 -4.29
C ARG A 146 -5.55 3.02 -5.39
N LEU A 147 -5.01 3.45 -6.52
CA LEU A 147 -4.73 2.56 -7.67
C LEU A 147 -3.27 2.12 -7.77
N VAL A 148 -2.33 2.95 -7.32
CA VAL A 148 -0.90 2.64 -7.36
C VAL A 148 -0.25 3.12 -6.06
N SER A 149 0.35 2.19 -5.31
CA SER A 149 0.97 2.44 -4.01
C SER A 149 2.23 1.62 -3.82
N VAL A 150 3.13 2.13 -2.98
CA VAL A 150 4.33 1.44 -2.50
C VAL A 150 4.05 0.32 -1.49
N ARG A 151 2.84 0.28 -0.91
CA ARG A 151 2.39 -0.69 0.12
C ARG A 151 3.25 -0.67 1.38
N GLU A 152 2.97 0.27 2.28
CA GLU A 152 3.76 0.38 3.52
C GLU A 152 3.65 -0.82 4.46
N SER A 153 2.47 -1.45 4.57
CA SER A 153 2.19 -2.47 5.59
C SER A 153 3.11 -3.71 5.57
N PRO A 154 3.34 -4.43 4.45
CA PRO A 154 4.26 -5.58 4.37
C PRO A 154 5.70 -5.23 4.74
N ASN A 155 6.63 -6.17 4.94
CA ASN A 155 8.06 -5.82 5.06
C ASN A 155 8.67 -5.39 3.72
N VAL A 156 8.40 -6.10 2.64
CA VAL A 156 8.95 -5.75 1.33
C VAL A 156 7.93 -4.91 0.57
N ARG A 157 8.28 -3.66 0.28
CA ARG A 157 7.46 -2.75 -0.52
C ARG A 157 7.46 -3.18 -1.98
N ARG A 158 6.49 -2.70 -2.74
CA ARG A 158 6.41 -3.01 -4.17
C ARG A 158 7.30 -2.07 -4.98
N ALA A 159 8.30 -2.65 -5.63
CA ALA A 159 9.11 -1.98 -6.65
C ALA A 159 8.63 -2.30 -8.07
N PHE A 160 9.09 -1.49 -9.01
CA PHE A 160 8.89 -1.63 -10.43
C PHE A 160 10.19 -1.41 -11.19
N ASP A 161 10.51 -2.25 -12.16
CA ASP A 161 11.61 -2.01 -13.08
C ASP A 161 11.07 -1.36 -14.36
N GLY A 162 11.75 -0.31 -14.84
CA GLY A 162 11.44 0.24 -16.15
C GLY A 162 11.87 1.70 -16.28
N VAL A 163 11.07 2.47 -17.01
CA VAL A 163 11.35 3.87 -17.33
C VAL A 163 10.16 4.75 -17.00
N SER A 164 10.44 5.95 -16.51
CA SER A 164 9.45 7.00 -16.35
C SER A 164 10.02 8.36 -16.75
N ALA A 165 9.18 9.23 -17.30
CA ALA A 165 9.53 10.58 -17.67
C ALA A 165 8.54 11.53 -17.00
N SER A 166 9.05 12.45 -16.17
CA SER A 166 8.25 13.42 -15.43
C SER A 166 8.56 14.82 -15.94
N TRP A 167 7.54 15.49 -16.47
CA TRP A 167 7.59 16.92 -16.76
C TRP A 167 6.95 17.70 -15.62
N THR A 168 7.59 18.78 -15.18
CA THR A 168 7.08 19.70 -14.15
C THR A 168 7.17 21.13 -14.65
N ASP A 169 6.14 21.93 -14.41
CA ASP A 169 6.13 23.36 -14.68
C ASP A 169 5.72 24.12 -13.42
N GLY A 170 6.73 24.66 -12.74
CA GLY A 170 6.62 25.17 -11.38
C GLY A 170 6.03 24.14 -10.41
N GLU A 171 5.30 24.62 -9.42
CA GLU A 171 4.60 23.77 -8.45
C GLU A 171 3.19 23.36 -8.92
N GLN A 172 2.72 23.92 -10.03
CA GLN A 172 1.32 23.86 -10.42
C GLN A 172 1.00 22.69 -11.34
N GLN A 173 1.97 22.21 -12.12
CA GLN A 173 1.72 21.18 -13.12
C GLN A 173 2.80 20.12 -13.07
N ARG A 174 2.36 18.87 -13.08
CA ARG A 174 3.23 17.70 -13.22
C ARG A 174 2.56 16.69 -14.12
N ALA A 175 3.30 16.12 -15.05
CA ALA A 175 2.86 14.99 -15.85
C ALA A 175 3.95 13.91 -15.86
N THR A 176 3.59 12.67 -15.54
CA THR A 176 4.50 11.53 -15.53
C THR A 176 3.99 10.46 -16.48
N ALA A 177 4.78 10.14 -17.50
CA ALA A 177 4.57 8.97 -18.36
C ALA A 177 5.50 7.84 -17.90
N PHE A 178 5.05 6.59 -17.99
CA PHE A 178 5.87 5.46 -17.55
C PHE A 178 5.55 4.16 -18.30
N PHE A 179 6.53 3.28 -18.33
CA PHE A 179 6.40 1.88 -18.74
C PHE A 179 7.24 1.02 -17.78
N LEU A 180 6.56 0.14 -17.06
CA LEU A 180 7.06 -0.52 -15.87
C LEU A 180 6.66 -2.00 -15.86
N ARG A 181 7.44 -2.80 -15.14
CA ARG A 181 7.12 -4.17 -14.77
C ARG A 181 7.17 -4.29 -13.25
N PRO A 182 6.15 -4.84 -12.59
CA PRO A 182 6.22 -5.06 -11.15
C PRO A 182 7.33 -6.07 -10.84
N VAL A 183 8.09 -5.79 -9.80
CA VAL A 183 9.09 -6.70 -9.24
C VAL A 183 8.41 -7.63 -8.26
N TRP A 184 8.72 -8.91 -8.33
CA TRP A 184 8.21 -9.93 -7.43
C TRP A 184 9.31 -10.28 -6.43
N PRO A 185 9.03 -10.14 -5.12
CA PRO A 185 10.00 -10.50 -4.11
C PRO A 185 10.23 -12.01 -4.06
N GLU A 186 11.48 -12.41 -3.84
CA GLU A 186 11.90 -13.78 -3.52
C GLU A 186 12.55 -13.80 -2.12
N GLU A 187 12.65 -14.96 -1.46
CA GLU A 187 13.06 -15.03 -0.04
C GLU A 187 14.58 -14.84 0.18
N GLY A 188 15.36 -14.86 -0.91
CA GLY A 188 16.81 -14.97 -0.90
C GLY A 188 17.55 -13.64 -0.79
N ILE A 189 18.63 -13.53 -1.56
CA ILE A 189 19.54 -12.37 -1.56
C ILE A 189 19.76 -11.94 -3.00
N PHE A 190 19.33 -10.73 -3.35
CA PHE A 190 19.43 -10.16 -4.71
C PHE A 190 18.83 -11.05 -5.81
N ASP A 191 17.78 -11.79 -5.47
CA ASP A 191 17.06 -12.71 -6.34
C ASP A 191 15.76 -12.13 -6.90
N ASP A 192 15.30 -10.96 -6.45
CA ASP A 192 14.08 -10.32 -6.95
C ASP A 192 14.10 -10.12 -8.47
N ARG A 193 12.98 -10.48 -9.12
CA ARG A 193 12.84 -10.41 -10.58
C ARG A 193 11.66 -9.56 -11.01
N SER A 194 11.88 -8.81 -12.09
CA SER A 194 10.83 -8.27 -12.93
C SER A 194 9.86 -9.35 -13.40
N SER A 195 8.56 -9.14 -13.20
CA SER A 195 7.54 -10.00 -13.78
C SER A 195 7.61 -10.00 -15.30
N GLN A 196 7.63 -11.21 -15.90
CA GLN A 196 7.44 -11.38 -17.34
C GLN A 196 5.95 -11.49 -17.71
N ALA A 197 5.10 -11.73 -16.71
CA ALA A 197 3.66 -11.95 -16.87
C ALA A 197 2.84 -10.67 -16.70
N GLU A 198 3.43 -9.61 -16.16
CA GLU A 198 2.74 -8.34 -15.89
C GLU A 198 3.49 -7.15 -16.49
N ARG A 199 2.75 -6.25 -17.13
CA ARG A 199 3.26 -4.97 -17.67
C ARG A 199 2.31 -3.85 -17.30
N PHE A 200 2.86 -2.70 -16.93
CA PHE A 200 2.12 -1.55 -16.49
C PHE A 200 2.63 -0.29 -17.17
N TRP A 201 1.74 0.53 -17.72
CA TRP A 201 2.12 1.77 -18.37
C TRP A 201 1.06 2.84 -18.17
N GLY A 202 1.41 4.09 -18.37
CA GLY A 202 0.44 5.14 -18.19
C GLY A 202 0.97 6.54 -18.38
N LEU A 203 0.04 7.47 -18.28
CA LEU A 203 0.25 8.91 -18.18
C LEU A 203 -0.60 9.40 -17.01
N TYR A 204 0.04 10.08 -16.07
CA TYR A 204 -0.61 10.68 -14.91
C TYR A 204 -0.28 12.16 -14.87
N ALA A 205 -1.30 13.02 -14.80
CA ALA A 205 -1.13 14.47 -14.77
C ALA A 205 -1.83 15.06 -13.56
N THR A 206 -1.13 15.91 -12.82
CA THR A 206 -1.63 16.71 -11.70
C THR A 206 -1.57 18.18 -12.07
N TRP A 207 -2.68 18.88 -11.84
CA TRP A 207 -2.80 20.32 -11.97
C TRP A 207 -3.32 20.91 -10.66
N LEU A 208 -2.60 21.89 -10.11
CA LEU A 208 -2.95 22.64 -8.91
C LEU A 208 -3.37 24.06 -9.31
N PRO A 209 -4.62 24.27 -9.78
CA PRO A 209 -5.12 25.60 -10.16
C PRO A 209 -5.10 26.60 -9.00
N SER A 210 -5.24 26.10 -7.78
CA SER A 210 -5.07 26.87 -6.56
C SER A 210 -4.35 25.98 -5.55
N PRO A 211 -3.01 26.12 -5.41
CA PRO A 211 -2.25 25.41 -4.39
C PRO A 211 -2.95 25.51 -3.04
N GLU A 212 -2.95 24.40 -2.29
CA GLU A 212 -3.63 24.23 -0.99
C GLU A 212 -5.18 24.21 -1.01
N ARG A 213 -5.85 24.67 -2.08
CA ARG A 213 -7.32 24.71 -2.14
C ARG A 213 -7.94 23.70 -3.08
N LEU A 214 -7.31 23.46 -4.23
CA LEU A 214 -7.82 22.57 -5.26
C LEU A 214 -6.67 22.01 -6.09
N GLY A 215 -6.61 20.69 -6.15
CA GLY A 215 -5.84 19.91 -7.10
C GLY A 215 -6.74 19.00 -7.92
N ILE A 216 -6.32 18.76 -9.15
CA ILE A 216 -6.99 17.89 -10.11
C ILE A 216 -5.95 16.93 -10.66
N ASP A 217 -6.21 15.63 -10.53
CA ASP A 217 -5.47 14.61 -11.25
C ASP A 217 -6.31 14.08 -12.42
N THR A 218 -5.66 13.79 -13.53
CA THR A 218 -6.25 13.03 -14.65
C THR A 218 -5.24 12.00 -15.13
N TYR A 219 -5.72 10.83 -15.55
CA TYR A 219 -4.81 9.76 -15.90
C TYR A 219 -5.38 8.75 -16.89
N TYR A 220 -4.45 8.09 -17.57
CA TYR A 220 -4.63 6.87 -18.31
C TYR A 220 -3.63 5.83 -17.80
N LEU A 221 -4.10 4.62 -17.49
CA LEU A 221 -3.29 3.50 -16.98
C LEU A 221 -3.62 2.22 -17.76
N GLY A 222 -2.61 1.55 -18.32
CA GLY A 222 -2.72 0.27 -18.98
C GLY A 222 -2.04 -0.84 -18.17
N LEU A 223 -2.67 -2.02 -18.12
CA LEU A 223 -2.21 -3.21 -17.42
C LEU A 223 -2.40 -4.43 -18.34
N ASP A 224 -1.35 -5.22 -18.52
CA ASP A 224 -1.41 -6.54 -19.17
C ASP A 224 -0.98 -7.59 -18.15
N ARG A 225 -1.83 -8.58 -17.88
CA ARG A 225 -1.54 -9.73 -17.01
C ARG A 225 -1.80 -11.02 -17.77
N ALA A 226 -0.82 -11.90 -17.84
CA ALA A 226 -0.95 -13.18 -18.52
C ALA A 226 -1.98 -14.11 -17.83
N ASN A 227 -2.05 -14.08 -16.50
CA ASN A 227 -2.81 -15.01 -15.66
C ASN A 227 -3.64 -14.25 -14.62
N ALA A 228 -4.69 -13.57 -15.06
CA ALA A 228 -5.63 -12.86 -14.20
C ALA A 228 -6.74 -13.80 -13.71
N VAL A 229 -7.06 -13.74 -12.41
CA VAL A 229 -8.13 -14.53 -11.79
C VAL A 229 -9.27 -13.60 -11.37
N PHE A 230 -10.48 -13.93 -11.81
CA PHE A 230 -11.75 -13.33 -11.39
C PHE A 230 -12.78 -14.43 -11.16
N ALA A 231 -13.96 -14.10 -10.62
CA ALA A 231 -15.04 -15.07 -10.46
C ALA A 231 -15.49 -15.70 -11.80
N GLN A 232 -15.28 -15.00 -12.92
CA GLN A 232 -15.54 -15.49 -14.29
C GLN A 232 -14.50 -16.53 -14.77
N GLY A 233 -13.32 -16.61 -14.15
CA GLY A 233 -12.31 -17.63 -14.44
C GLY A 233 -10.87 -17.12 -14.39
N LEU A 234 -9.97 -17.87 -15.03
CA LEU A 234 -8.55 -17.54 -15.24
C LEU A 234 -8.31 -17.26 -16.73
N ALA A 235 -7.80 -16.08 -17.06
CA ALA A 235 -7.45 -15.72 -18.44
C ALA A 235 -6.41 -14.59 -18.49
N ARG A 236 -5.90 -14.28 -19.68
CA ARG A 236 -5.13 -13.06 -19.92
C ARG A 236 -6.04 -11.84 -19.82
N GLU A 237 -5.57 -10.82 -19.14
CA GLU A 237 -6.23 -9.53 -18.99
C GLU A 237 -5.39 -8.43 -19.67
N LEU A 238 -5.99 -7.74 -20.63
CA LEU A 238 -5.48 -6.47 -21.13
C LEU A 238 -6.49 -5.40 -20.73
N ARG A 239 -6.13 -4.57 -19.75
CA ARG A 239 -7.00 -3.56 -19.17
C ARG A 239 -6.43 -2.17 -19.37
N HIS A 240 -7.31 -1.25 -19.70
CA HIS A 240 -7.07 0.18 -19.76
C HIS A 240 -7.98 0.86 -18.75
N THR A 241 -7.49 1.90 -18.09
CA THR A 241 -8.19 2.68 -17.08
C THR A 241 -8.03 4.16 -17.42
N ILE A 242 -9.11 4.91 -17.43
CA ILE A 242 -9.08 6.37 -17.38
C ILE A 242 -9.72 6.83 -16.09
N GLY A 243 -9.22 7.91 -15.52
CA GLY A 243 -9.83 8.46 -14.33
C GLY A 243 -9.44 9.90 -14.07
N ALA A 244 -10.16 10.48 -13.12
CA ALA A 244 -9.94 11.83 -12.66
C ALA A 244 -10.15 11.88 -11.14
N ARG A 245 -9.41 12.77 -10.49
CA ARG A 245 -9.49 13.02 -9.05
C ARG A 245 -9.54 14.52 -8.80
N ALA A 246 -10.41 14.95 -7.90
CA ALA A 246 -10.44 16.31 -7.38
C ALA A 246 -10.22 16.27 -5.87
N PHE A 247 -9.25 17.04 -5.39
CA PHE A 247 -8.89 17.07 -3.97
C PHE A 247 -8.57 18.48 -3.51
N GLY A 248 -8.67 18.74 -2.22
CA GLY A 248 -8.38 20.06 -1.67
C GLY A 248 -8.97 20.27 -0.29
N MET A 249 -8.79 21.47 0.23
CA MET A 249 -9.37 21.90 1.49
C MET A 249 -9.74 23.38 1.44
N ARG A 250 -10.82 23.75 2.14
CA ARG A 250 -11.27 25.14 2.27
C ARG A 250 -12.20 25.31 3.46
N ALA A 251 -11.88 26.29 4.31
CA ALA A 251 -12.76 26.73 5.41
C ALA A 251 -13.26 25.58 6.30
N GLY A 252 -12.33 24.72 6.75
CA GLY A 252 -12.61 23.56 7.59
C GLY A 252 -13.05 22.32 6.81
N TRP A 253 -13.48 22.44 5.55
CA TRP A 253 -13.76 21.28 4.71
C TRP A 253 -12.49 20.76 4.05
N ASP A 254 -12.40 19.45 3.91
CA ASP A 254 -11.45 18.79 3.03
C ASP A 254 -12.16 17.70 2.22
N TRP A 255 -11.65 17.43 1.01
CA TRP A 255 -12.23 16.46 0.10
C TRP A 255 -11.18 15.80 -0.79
N ASN A 256 -11.51 14.59 -1.23
CA ASN A 256 -10.77 13.79 -2.18
C ASN A 256 -11.76 12.84 -2.87
N ILE A 257 -12.15 13.21 -4.09
CA ILE A 257 -13.14 12.51 -4.90
C ILE A 257 -12.42 11.96 -6.12
N GLU A 258 -12.52 10.66 -6.37
CA GLU A 258 -11.85 9.99 -7.48
C GLU A 258 -12.83 9.08 -8.21
N ALA A 259 -12.81 9.09 -9.55
CA ALA A 259 -13.60 8.18 -10.36
C ALA A 259 -12.73 7.62 -11.49
N ALA A 260 -12.91 6.35 -11.80
CA ALA A 260 -12.22 5.70 -12.90
C ALA A 260 -13.12 4.72 -13.65
N TRP A 261 -12.87 4.57 -14.94
CA TRP A 261 -13.54 3.63 -15.83
C TRP A 261 -12.51 2.74 -16.52
N GLN A 262 -12.85 1.47 -16.69
CA GLN A 262 -11.96 0.44 -17.21
C GLN A 262 -12.57 -0.30 -18.39
N TRP A 263 -11.73 -0.56 -19.39
CA TRP A 263 -12.07 -1.31 -20.60
C TRP A 263 -10.91 -2.19 -21.07
N GLY A 264 -11.17 -3.02 -22.08
CA GLY A 264 -10.20 -3.94 -22.66
C GLY A 264 -10.74 -5.35 -22.75
N SER A 265 -9.90 -6.36 -22.54
CA SER A 265 -10.27 -7.77 -22.66
C SER A 265 -9.82 -8.64 -21.50
N PHE A 266 -10.65 -9.64 -21.19
CA PHE A 266 -10.34 -10.74 -20.29
C PHE A 266 -10.65 -12.05 -21.01
N GLY A 267 -9.62 -12.71 -21.57
CA GLY A 267 -9.82 -13.81 -22.51
C GLY A 267 -10.71 -13.39 -23.69
N ALA A 268 -11.87 -14.05 -23.84
CA ALA A 268 -12.86 -13.75 -24.87
C ALA A 268 -13.93 -12.72 -24.47
N ALA A 269 -13.89 -12.23 -23.23
CA ALA A 269 -14.82 -11.24 -22.68
C ALA A 269 -14.27 -9.81 -22.81
N ASN A 270 -15.17 -8.83 -22.93
CA ASN A 270 -14.83 -7.41 -22.88
C ASN A 270 -14.90 -6.90 -21.45
N ILE A 271 -13.94 -6.08 -21.04
CA ILE A 271 -13.96 -5.44 -19.72
C ILE A 271 -14.84 -4.20 -19.77
N ARG A 272 -15.72 -4.03 -18.77
CA ARG A 272 -16.48 -2.80 -18.52
C ARG A 272 -16.67 -2.61 -17.02
N ALA A 273 -15.70 -1.96 -16.39
CA ALA A 273 -15.71 -1.78 -14.95
C ALA A 273 -15.49 -0.32 -14.58
N TRP A 274 -15.82 0.05 -13.34
CA TRP A 274 -15.68 1.42 -12.86
C TRP A 274 -15.56 1.46 -11.35
N THR A 275 -15.06 2.58 -10.84
CA THR A 275 -15.08 2.91 -9.42
C THR A 275 -15.38 4.40 -9.24
N VAL A 276 -16.04 4.73 -8.13
CA VAL A 276 -16.18 6.09 -7.60
C VAL A 276 -15.87 6.03 -6.11
N SER A 277 -15.01 6.92 -5.65
CA SER A 277 -14.54 7.00 -4.26
C SER A 277 -14.64 8.43 -3.77
N ILE A 278 -15.18 8.60 -2.57
CA ILE A 278 -15.27 9.88 -1.88
C ILE A 278 -14.59 9.74 -0.53
N ASP A 279 -13.76 10.72 -0.16
CA ASP A 279 -13.31 10.98 1.20
C ASP A 279 -13.48 12.48 1.44
N ALA A 280 -14.37 12.84 2.36
CA ALA A 280 -14.63 14.24 2.69
C ALA A 280 -14.84 14.39 4.19
N GLY A 281 -14.52 15.56 4.72
CA GLY A 281 -14.69 15.84 6.14
C GLY A 281 -14.76 17.30 6.47
N PHE A 282 -15.10 17.56 7.73
CA PHE A 282 -15.11 18.88 8.32
C PHE A 282 -14.35 18.89 9.63
N GLU A 283 -13.41 19.83 9.74
CA GLU A 283 -12.59 20.07 10.93
C GLU A 283 -13.19 21.20 11.78
N PHE A 284 -13.42 20.92 13.06
CA PHE A 284 -13.89 21.89 14.03
C PHE A 284 -12.70 22.51 14.80
N ALA A 285 -11.95 23.38 14.13
CA ALA A 285 -10.73 24.00 14.67
C ALA A 285 -10.89 24.76 16.00
N ALA A 286 -12.12 25.20 16.34
CA ALA A 286 -12.41 25.93 17.57
C ALA A 286 -12.66 25.04 18.79
N LEU A 287 -12.79 23.71 18.61
CA LEU A 287 -13.07 22.77 19.70
C LEU A 287 -11.76 22.14 20.22
N PRO A 288 -11.71 21.72 21.50
CA PRO A 288 -10.57 20.97 22.03
C PRO A 288 -10.26 19.74 21.18
N PHE A 289 -8.97 19.50 20.91
CA PHE A 289 -8.45 18.42 20.06
C PHE A 289 -8.83 18.50 18.59
N THR A 290 -9.35 19.65 18.12
CA THR A 290 -9.60 19.93 16.70
C THR A 290 -10.29 18.76 15.97
N PRO A 291 -11.47 18.29 16.45
CA PRO A 291 -12.08 17.08 15.94
C PRO A 291 -12.43 17.24 14.45
N ARG A 292 -12.14 16.21 13.66
CA ARG A 292 -12.58 16.09 12.27
C ARG A 292 -13.60 14.98 12.14
N VAL A 293 -14.79 15.33 11.66
CA VAL A 293 -15.82 14.35 11.27
C VAL A 293 -15.67 14.08 9.78
N GLY A 294 -15.40 12.83 9.42
CA GLY A 294 -15.16 12.39 8.05
C GLY A 294 -16.16 11.36 7.57
N LEU A 295 -16.27 11.23 6.26
CA LEU A 295 -17.01 10.19 5.57
C LEU A 295 -16.19 9.71 4.37
N LYS A 296 -15.91 8.41 4.34
CA LYS A 296 -15.49 7.72 3.13
C LYS A 296 -16.64 6.89 2.58
N ALA A 297 -16.75 6.83 1.26
CA ALA A 297 -17.68 5.96 0.59
C ALA A 297 -17.13 5.57 -0.78
N ASP A 298 -17.11 4.28 -1.06
CA ASP A 298 -16.68 3.76 -2.35
C ASP A 298 -17.82 2.97 -3.00
N ALA A 299 -17.91 3.08 -4.32
CA ALA A 299 -18.75 2.27 -5.19
C ALA A 299 -17.88 1.68 -6.29
N ILE A 300 -17.67 0.37 -6.24
CA ILE A 300 -16.70 -0.35 -7.05
C ILE A 300 -17.42 -1.47 -7.77
N SER A 301 -17.40 -1.45 -9.10
CA SER A 301 -18.22 -2.35 -9.90
C SER A 301 -17.84 -3.82 -9.73
N GLY A 302 -18.86 -4.66 -9.82
CA GLY A 302 -18.76 -6.12 -9.86
C GLY A 302 -19.38 -6.65 -11.14
N ASP A 303 -19.13 -7.93 -11.41
CA ASP A 303 -19.68 -8.61 -12.57
C ASP A 303 -21.15 -9.02 -12.39
N ARG A 304 -21.96 -8.77 -13.42
CA ARG A 304 -23.41 -9.06 -13.37
C ARG A 304 -23.72 -10.50 -13.75
N ASN A 305 -22.86 -11.12 -14.55
CA ASN A 305 -23.06 -12.47 -15.02
C ASN A 305 -21.72 -13.13 -15.45
N PRO A 306 -21.16 -14.03 -14.64
CA PRO A 306 -19.85 -14.66 -14.93
C PRO A 306 -19.89 -15.66 -16.10
N HIS A 307 -20.97 -15.70 -16.88
CA HIS A 307 -21.13 -16.59 -18.03
C HIS A 307 -21.40 -15.85 -19.33
N ASP A 308 -21.44 -14.52 -19.33
CA ASP A 308 -21.50 -13.76 -20.57
C ASP A 308 -20.09 -13.37 -21.06
N ARG A 309 -20.05 -12.50 -22.09
CA ARG A 309 -18.81 -12.00 -22.70
C ARG A 309 -18.45 -10.60 -22.19
N GLU A 310 -18.84 -10.26 -20.97
CA GLU A 310 -18.46 -9.05 -20.27
C GLU A 310 -17.79 -9.42 -18.94
N LEU A 311 -16.81 -8.62 -18.50
CA LEU A 311 -16.26 -8.65 -17.15
C LEU A 311 -16.54 -7.31 -16.50
N GLY A 312 -17.53 -7.27 -15.60
CA GLY A 312 -17.92 -6.06 -14.85
C GLY A 312 -17.06 -5.77 -13.62
N THR A 313 -16.21 -6.70 -13.19
CA THR A 313 -15.38 -6.56 -11.99
C THR A 313 -14.26 -5.54 -12.18
N PHE A 314 -14.22 -4.56 -11.28
CA PHE A 314 -13.13 -3.58 -11.21
C PHE A 314 -11.82 -4.23 -10.75
N ASN A 315 -10.72 -3.80 -11.35
CA ASN A 315 -9.38 -4.19 -10.92
C ASN A 315 -8.68 -2.96 -10.35
N PRO A 316 -8.30 -2.95 -9.05
CA PRO A 316 -7.67 -1.79 -8.43
C PRO A 316 -6.19 -1.63 -8.76
N LEU A 317 -5.65 -2.44 -9.69
CA LEU A 317 -4.27 -2.42 -10.16
C LEU A 317 -3.28 -2.78 -9.04
N PHE A 318 -2.63 -1.78 -8.46
CA PHE A 318 -1.60 -1.92 -7.43
C PHE A 318 -1.95 -1.08 -6.19
N PRO A 319 -3.11 -1.36 -5.55
CA PRO A 319 -3.59 -0.53 -4.45
C PRO A 319 -2.68 -0.67 -3.23
N LYS A 320 -2.83 0.28 -2.30
CA LYS A 320 -2.40 0.05 -0.92
C LYS A 320 -3.19 -1.15 -0.36
N LEU A 321 -2.51 -2.05 0.35
CA LEU A 321 -3.17 -3.18 1.01
C LEU A 321 -4.16 -2.74 2.10
N PRO A 322 -3.81 -1.80 3.02
CA PRO A 322 -4.78 -1.28 3.98
C PRO A 322 -5.70 -0.24 3.32
N TYR A 323 -6.56 -0.70 2.41
CA TYR A 323 -7.45 0.19 1.65
C TYR A 323 -8.48 0.87 2.57
N PHE A 324 -9.16 0.07 3.40
CA PHE A 324 -10.20 0.51 4.35
C PHE A 324 -9.71 0.54 5.81
N SER A 325 -8.85 -0.42 6.17
CA SER A 325 -8.23 -0.55 7.49
C SER A 325 -6.97 -1.41 7.38
N GLU A 326 -6.14 -1.39 8.43
CA GLU A 326 -4.92 -2.21 8.52
C GLU A 326 -5.19 -3.72 8.56
N ALA A 327 -6.42 -4.14 8.86
CA ALA A 327 -6.81 -5.55 8.86
C ALA A 327 -6.92 -6.16 7.44
N ASN A 328 -6.87 -5.34 6.39
CA ASN A 328 -6.86 -5.75 4.99
C ASN A 328 -7.90 -6.85 4.68
N LEU A 329 -9.17 -6.60 5.04
CA LEU A 329 -10.22 -7.62 4.95
C LEU A 329 -10.74 -7.86 3.53
N ALA A 330 -10.68 -6.85 2.66
CA ALA A 330 -11.31 -6.88 1.34
C ALA A 330 -10.48 -6.12 0.31
N THR A 331 -10.40 -6.67 -0.89
CA THR A 331 -9.92 -5.94 -2.07
C THR A 331 -11.05 -5.04 -2.61
N PRO A 332 -10.77 -3.82 -3.06
CA PRO A 332 -11.76 -2.97 -3.73
C PRO A 332 -12.12 -3.53 -5.12
N ALA A 333 -13.00 -4.53 -5.14
CA ALA A 333 -13.59 -5.16 -6.30
C ALA A 333 -14.98 -5.72 -5.93
N ASN A 334 -16.00 -5.44 -6.75
CA ASN A 334 -17.39 -5.79 -6.44
C ASN A 334 -17.86 -5.32 -5.05
N LEU A 335 -17.67 -4.05 -4.72
CA LEU A 335 -17.79 -3.55 -3.35
C LEU A 335 -18.48 -2.20 -3.30
N LEU A 336 -19.37 -2.03 -2.32
CA LEU A 336 -19.90 -0.76 -1.86
C LEU A 336 -19.55 -0.61 -0.40
N ASP A 337 -19.17 0.59 0.03
CA ASP A 337 -18.99 0.86 1.45
C ASP A 337 -19.35 2.28 1.87
N ILE A 338 -19.58 2.41 3.17
CA ILE A 338 -19.74 3.69 3.87
C ILE A 338 -18.94 3.60 5.17
N GLN A 339 -18.05 4.57 5.36
CA GLN A 339 -17.15 4.65 6.51
C GLN A 339 -17.13 6.06 7.12
N PRO A 340 -18.06 6.38 8.04
CA PRO A 340 -17.91 7.53 8.91
C PRO A 340 -16.66 7.39 9.79
N SER A 341 -16.01 8.52 10.07
CA SER A 341 -14.86 8.59 10.95
C SER A 341 -14.87 9.84 11.85
N LEU A 342 -14.23 9.72 13.01
CA LEU A 342 -13.90 10.82 13.90
C LEU A 342 -12.40 10.78 14.17
N SER A 343 -11.71 11.85 13.81
CA SER A 343 -10.28 12.04 14.08
C SER A 343 -10.09 13.14 15.11
N LEU A 344 -9.21 12.93 16.08
CA LEU A 344 -8.85 13.87 17.14
C LEU A 344 -7.33 14.14 17.09
N SER A 345 -6.96 15.41 17.09
CA SER A 345 -5.59 15.88 17.27
C SER A 345 -5.33 16.09 18.76
N LEU A 346 -4.90 15.02 19.45
CA LEU A 346 -4.66 15.03 20.89
C LEU A 346 -3.51 15.98 21.27
N THR A 347 -2.50 16.06 20.40
CA THR A 347 -1.44 17.08 20.40
C THR A 347 -1.04 17.36 18.94
N ASP A 348 -0.12 18.29 18.69
CA ASP A 348 0.43 18.56 17.36
C ASP A 348 1.17 17.37 16.72
N ARG A 349 1.46 16.31 17.50
CA ARG A 349 2.18 15.12 17.07
C ARG A 349 1.47 13.81 17.32
N LEU A 350 0.33 13.83 18.04
CA LEU A 350 -0.41 12.64 18.44
C LEU A 350 -1.85 12.78 17.98
N SER A 351 -2.31 11.82 17.17
CA SER A 351 -3.68 11.76 16.69
C SER A 351 -4.31 10.40 16.95
N ALA A 352 -5.63 10.41 17.05
CA ALA A 352 -6.45 9.22 17.22
C ALA A 352 -7.63 9.27 16.24
N THR A 353 -7.89 8.20 15.53
CA THR A 353 -9.01 8.09 14.57
C THR A 353 -9.84 6.86 14.85
N LEU A 354 -11.12 7.05 15.12
CA LEU A 354 -12.13 6.01 15.16
C LEU A 354 -12.90 6.00 13.84
N SER A 355 -13.10 4.83 13.25
CA SER A 355 -13.96 4.68 12.08
C SER A 355 -14.81 3.43 12.17
N TRP A 356 -15.98 3.46 11.55
CA TRP A 356 -16.83 2.29 11.37
C TRP A 356 -17.15 2.17 9.89
N ASN A 357 -16.83 1.03 9.29
CA ASN A 357 -17.05 0.77 7.87
C ASN A 357 -18.07 -0.35 7.69
N ARG A 358 -19.10 -0.09 6.88
CA ARG A 358 -20.13 -1.04 6.48
C ARG A 358 -19.97 -1.43 5.02
N LEU A 359 -19.90 -2.73 4.75
CA LEU A 359 -19.52 -3.29 3.45
C LEU A 359 -20.65 -4.11 2.82
N TRP A 360 -20.87 -3.90 1.51
CA TRP A 360 -21.78 -4.70 0.68
C TRP A 360 -21.14 -5.03 -0.66
N LYS A 361 -21.63 -6.06 -1.34
CA LYS A 361 -21.30 -6.33 -2.73
C LYS A 361 -21.98 -5.33 -3.66
N HIS A 362 -21.34 -4.96 -4.77
CA HIS A 362 -21.99 -4.18 -5.82
C HIS A 362 -23.00 -5.04 -6.61
N GLU A 363 -22.59 -6.22 -7.07
CA GLU A 363 -23.42 -7.22 -7.74
C GLU A 363 -23.45 -8.54 -6.97
N ASN A 364 -24.63 -9.14 -6.86
CA ASN A 364 -24.80 -10.44 -6.19
C ASN A 364 -24.16 -11.60 -6.95
N ALA A 365 -24.10 -11.51 -8.28
CA ALA A 365 -23.65 -12.59 -9.15
C ALA A 365 -22.14 -12.84 -9.04
N ASP A 366 -21.34 -11.79 -8.92
CA ASP A 366 -19.88 -11.84 -8.75
C ASP A 366 -19.45 -12.21 -7.32
N ALA A 367 -18.19 -12.54 -7.10
CA ALA A 367 -17.64 -12.94 -5.80
C ALA A 367 -17.40 -11.73 -4.87
N PHE A 368 -17.25 -12.01 -3.58
CA PHE A 368 -16.44 -11.18 -2.68
C PHE A 368 -14.96 -11.46 -2.95
N TYR A 369 -14.12 -10.42 -2.98
CA TYR A 369 -12.69 -10.54 -3.24
C TYR A 369 -11.86 -10.29 -1.98
N ALA A 370 -11.16 -11.33 -1.52
CA ALA A 370 -10.14 -11.26 -0.48
C ALA A 370 -8.88 -10.54 -0.99
N PRO A 371 -7.89 -10.22 -0.13
CA PRO A 371 -6.61 -9.65 -0.55
C PRO A 371 -5.98 -10.36 -1.76
N LEU A 372 -5.19 -9.61 -2.52
CA LEU A 372 -4.59 -10.02 -3.80
C LEU A 372 -5.63 -10.29 -4.91
N LEU A 373 -6.81 -9.65 -4.82
CA LEU A 373 -7.90 -9.80 -5.80
C LEU A 373 -8.33 -11.27 -5.96
N THR A 374 -8.40 -12.01 -4.84
CA THR A 374 -8.74 -13.43 -4.84
C THR A 374 -10.26 -13.61 -4.68
N PRO A 375 -10.99 -14.15 -5.66
CA PRO A 375 -12.42 -14.42 -5.52
C PRO A 375 -12.64 -15.52 -4.46
N VAL A 376 -13.48 -15.23 -3.47
CA VAL A 376 -13.80 -16.19 -2.40
C VAL A 376 -14.89 -17.15 -2.87
N THR A 377 -14.57 -18.44 -2.87
CA THR A 377 -15.50 -19.52 -3.20
C THR A 377 -16.77 -19.46 -2.34
N GLY A 378 -17.94 -19.72 -2.93
CA GLY A 378 -19.21 -19.72 -2.21
C GLY A 378 -19.84 -18.33 -1.99
N THR A 379 -19.16 -17.25 -2.37
CA THR A 379 -19.69 -15.88 -2.23
C THR A 379 -20.33 -15.34 -3.52
N SER A 380 -20.07 -15.98 -4.67
CA SER A 380 -20.74 -15.69 -5.94
C SER A 380 -22.20 -16.15 -5.91
N ARG A 381 -23.10 -15.41 -6.58
CA ARG A 381 -24.55 -15.69 -6.62
C ARG A 381 -25.22 -15.80 -5.25
N SER A 382 -24.72 -15.07 -4.26
CA SER A 382 -25.38 -14.98 -2.96
C SER A 382 -26.75 -14.31 -3.09
N ARG A 383 -27.70 -14.74 -2.24
CA ARG A 383 -29.02 -14.10 -2.12
C ARG A 383 -28.96 -12.74 -1.42
N SER A 384 -27.82 -12.39 -0.83
CA SER A 384 -27.59 -11.14 -0.13
C SER A 384 -26.37 -10.43 -0.70
N ARG A 385 -26.38 -9.09 -0.60
CA ARG A 385 -25.20 -8.26 -0.86
C ARG A 385 -24.39 -8.03 0.40
N ASP A 386 -24.88 -8.45 1.55
CA ASP A 386 -24.37 -8.04 2.85
C ASP A 386 -23.07 -8.77 3.24
N ILE A 387 -21.93 -8.06 3.16
CA ILE A 387 -20.60 -8.61 3.49
C ILE A 387 -20.38 -8.60 4.99
N GLY A 388 -20.47 -7.43 5.62
CA GLY A 388 -20.16 -7.27 7.04
C GLY A 388 -19.86 -5.83 7.44
N SER A 389 -19.30 -5.67 8.63
CA SER A 389 -18.81 -4.38 9.11
C SER A 389 -17.49 -4.51 9.87
N GLN A 390 -16.78 -3.41 9.99
CA GLN A 390 -15.58 -3.30 10.81
C GLN A 390 -15.54 -1.98 11.55
N THR A 391 -15.01 -1.98 12.76
CA THR A 391 -14.71 -0.79 13.56
C THR A 391 -13.20 -0.74 13.75
N SER A 392 -12.57 0.39 13.40
CA SER A 392 -11.12 0.57 13.53
C SER A 392 -10.79 1.75 14.42
N MET A 393 -9.82 1.57 15.31
CA MET A 393 -9.17 2.64 16.07
C MET A 393 -7.70 2.70 15.65
N LEU A 394 -7.24 3.85 15.16
CA LEU A 394 -5.86 4.12 14.80
C LEU A 394 -5.30 5.21 15.70
N VAL A 395 -4.13 4.99 16.27
CA VAL A 395 -3.34 6.00 16.98
C VAL A 395 -2.02 6.18 16.24
N SER A 396 -1.64 7.43 15.99
CA SER A 396 -0.39 7.78 15.30
C SER A 396 0.34 8.86 16.07
N TRP A 397 1.64 8.64 16.31
CA TRP A 397 2.46 9.49 17.16
C TRP A 397 3.85 9.74 16.55
N GLN A 398 4.09 10.98 16.13
CA GLN A 398 5.43 11.45 15.75
C GLN A 398 6.20 11.86 17.02
N ALA A 399 6.77 10.89 17.74
CA ALA A 399 7.45 11.15 19.02
C ALA A 399 8.62 12.13 18.88
N THR A 400 9.45 11.95 17.84
CA THR A 400 10.56 12.86 17.47
C THR A 400 10.59 13.07 15.96
N ARG A 401 11.55 13.82 15.41
CA ARG A 401 11.69 13.92 13.94
C ARG A 401 12.08 12.59 13.29
N GLN A 402 12.75 11.72 14.03
CA GLN A 402 13.27 10.44 13.57
C GLN A 402 12.37 9.26 13.95
N LEU A 403 11.53 9.43 14.98
CA LEU A 403 10.78 8.33 15.59
C LEU A 403 9.27 8.51 15.41
N ASP A 404 8.67 7.55 14.74
CA ASP A 404 7.24 7.43 14.46
C ASP A 404 6.71 6.14 15.09
N LEU A 405 5.59 6.24 15.79
CA LEU A 405 4.91 5.11 16.42
C LEU A 405 3.45 5.09 15.99
N GLY A 406 2.89 3.91 15.86
CA GLY A 406 1.47 3.77 15.66
C GLY A 406 0.92 2.47 16.18
N ALA A 407 -0.38 2.46 16.42
CA ALA A 407 -1.12 1.28 16.81
C ALA A 407 -2.51 1.32 16.21
N THR A 408 -3.03 0.16 15.82
CA THR A 408 -4.36 0.00 15.27
C THR A 408 -5.04 -1.21 15.89
N TYR A 409 -6.32 -1.07 16.23
CA TYR A 409 -7.18 -2.19 16.55
C TYR A 409 -8.38 -2.17 15.62
N VAL A 410 -8.70 -3.32 15.04
CA VAL A 410 -9.86 -3.49 14.15
C VAL A 410 -10.68 -4.67 14.66
N ALA A 411 -11.95 -4.45 14.92
CA ALA A 411 -12.92 -5.52 15.17
C ALA A 411 -13.83 -5.65 13.95
N PHE A 412 -14.12 -6.86 13.50
CA PHE A 412 -14.93 -7.07 12.30
C PHE A 412 -15.92 -8.22 12.46
N GLU A 413 -17.07 -8.06 11.83
CA GLU A 413 -18.21 -8.97 11.93
C GLU A 413 -18.70 -9.34 10.53
N PRO A 414 -18.72 -10.63 10.17
CA PRO A 414 -19.28 -11.09 8.91
C PRO A 414 -20.80 -11.10 8.98
N HIS A 415 -21.42 -10.78 7.86
CA HIS A 415 -22.86 -10.87 7.64
C HIS A 415 -23.18 -11.94 6.59
N ASN A 416 -24.37 -11.89 5.98
CA ASN A 416 -24.96 -13.00 5.23
C ASN A 416 -24.06 -13.62 4.15
N VAL A 417 -23.38 -12.81 3.33
CA VAL A 417 -22.50 -13.30 2.25
C VAL A 417 -21.36 -14.12 2.82
N ILE A 418 -20.72 -13.59 3.86
CA ILE A 418 -19.49 -14.16 4.42
C ILE A 418 -19.82 -15.32 5.36
N ARG A 419 -20.92 -15.24 6.13
CA ARG A 419 -21.41 -16.37 6.95
C ARG A 419 -21.82 -17.57 6.11
N GLN A 420 -22.35 -17.36 4.90
CA GLN A 420 -22.64 -18.45 3.95
C GLN A 420 -21.38 -19.16 3.47
N ALA A 421 -20.23 -18.50 3.52
CA ALA A 421 -18.92 -19.06 3.24
C ALA A 421 -18.17 -19.45 4.53
N ASP A 422 -18.89 -19.74 5.61
CA ASP A 422 -18.37 -20.14 6.93
C ASP A 422 -17.48 -19.09 7.65
N GLY A 423 -17.56 -17.82 7.22
CA GLY A 423 -16.79 -16.75 7.83
C GLY A 423 -17.27 -16.39 9.25
N ARG A 424 -16.32 -15.92 10.05
CA ARG A 424 -16.44 -15.65 11.49
C ARG A 424 -16.01 -14.23 11.86
N ALA A 425 -16.57 -13.73 12.95
CA ALA A 425 -16.13 -12.47 13.54
C ALA A 425 -14.68 -12.60 14.03
N GLY A 426 -13.96 -11.49 14.05
CA GLY A 426 -12.55 -11.50 14.38
C GLY A 426 -12.03 -10.12 14.75
N SER A 427 -10.72 -10.08 14.96
CA SER A 427 -10.02 -8.87 15.31
C SER A 427 -8.62 -8.85 14.71
N PHE A 428 -8.08 -7.65 14.56
CA PHE A 428 -6.72 -7.40 14.15
C PHE A 428 -6.13 -6.30 15.04
N LEU A 429 -4.95 -6.56 15.59
CA LEU A 429 -4.17 -5.59 16.34
C LEU A 429 -2.82 -5.47 15.65
N ALA A 430 -2.38 -4.24 15.38
CA ALA A 430 -0.99 -4.00 15.03
C ALA A 430 -0.43 -2.83 15.83
N ALA A 431 0.86 -2.90 16.12
CA ALA A 431 1.62 -1.81 16.69
C ALA A 431 2.99 -1.76 16.02
N TRP A 432 3.47 -0.56 15.71
CA TRP A 432 4.76 -0.38 15.06
C TRP A 432 5.53 0.79 15.64
N ILE A 433 6.84 0.67 15.49
CA ILE A 433 7.82 1.72 15.73
C ILE A 433 8.70 1.79 14.50
N ARG A 434 8.91 3.00 14.00
CA ARG A 434 9.74 3.28 12.84
C ARG A 434 10.74 4.37 13.21
N TRP A 435 12.01 4.07 13.00
CA TRP A 435 13.11 4.98 13.19
C TRP A 435 13.77 5.27 11.84
N THR A 436 13.98 6.55 11.55
CA THR A 436 14.63 7.05 10.33
C THR A 436 15.85 7.88 10.70
N PHE A 437 16.94 7.75 9.96
CA PHE A 437 18.21 8.42 10.25
C PHE A 437 18.96 8.85 9.00
#